data_AF-W4EEI3-F1
#
_entry.id   AF-W4EEI3-F1
#
_cell.length_a   1.000
_cell.length_b   1.000
_cell.length_c   1.000
_cell.angle_alpha   90.00
_cell.angle_beta   90.00
_cell.angle_gamma   90.00
#
_symmetry.space_group_name_H-M   'P 1'
#
loop_
_entity.id
_entity.type
_entity.pdbx_description
1 polymer ?
#
loop_
_entity_poly.entity_id
_entity_poly.type
_entity_poly.pdbx_seq_one_letter_code
_entity_poly.pdbx_strand_id
1 'polypeptide(L)'
;MFIHYTKTHLEHFVEDLYITHSILQPEDITIPKLSEELDVLVNYAPMTSRAYESSLGVRYILLDNRNSPMKQRFDFLHELCHILRHAGNQTVMPVPFIKAQEEDAEKFVLYATLPFFMLQTYSLSDEYSIAVQQISELFGVPIDMAKIRFDQILRREYEGEMWPKKRKEHPYAFYQADEEWCQASDQPAVFAYYDPHSTLDGPDQLIVCLDQHTLSTRTEWRIPLEERFHEIELDALRNFELAPAARGDLICFDGQLTLQLHQLVHRYGSSKRNFVLQMRDIEQIFEADQSTVRRFL
;
A
#
# COMPACT_ATOMS: atom_id res chain seq x y z
N MET A 1 -17.49 -10.67 11.75
CA MET A 1 -17.08 -11.25 10.46
C MET A 1 -15.67 -10.83 10.08
N PHE A 2 -15.24 -9.58 10.35
CA PHE A 2 -13.88 -9.12 10.06
C PHE A 2 -13.16 -8.63 11.33
N ILE A 3 -12.58 -9.54 12.11
CA ILE A 3 -11.94 -9.22 13.39
C ILE A 3 -10.46 -8.84 13.24
N HIS A 4 -9.84 -9.21 12.12
CA HIS A 4 -8.43 -9.03 11.85
C HIS A 4 -8.14 -7.91 10.83
N TYR A 5 -9.17 -7.42 10.14
CA TYR A 5 -9.06 -6.36 9.15
C TYR A 5 -8.49 -5.08 9.75
N THR A 6 -7.39 -4.59 9.15
CA THR A 6 -6.83 -3.28 9.46
C THR A 6 -7.10 -2.33 8.30
N LYS A 7 -7.78 -1.22 8.59
CA LYS A 7 -8.00 -0.14 7.63
C LYS A 7 -6.68 0.51 7.21
N THR A 8 -6.59 0.86 5.93
CA THR A 8 -5.51 1.68 5.39
C THR A 8 -5.66 3.15 5.80
N HIS A 9 -4.61 3.96 5.59
CA HIS A 9 -4.69 5.41 5.79
C HIS A 9 -5.80 6.07 4.95
N LEU A 10 -6.03 5.61 3.72
CA LEU A 10 -7.08 6.14 2.87
C LEU A 10 -8.49 5.77 3.37
N GLU A 11 -8.66 4.56 3.90
CA GLU A 11 -9.92 4.16 4.52
C GLU A 11 -10.20 4.91 5.81
N HIS A 12 -9.17 5.15 6.63
CA HIS A 12 -9.28 6.02 7.80
C HIS A 12 -9.66 7.44 7.40
N PHE A 13 -9.04 8.00 6.35
CA PHE A 13 -9.40 9.32 5.83
C PHE A 13 -10.87 9.39 5.39
N VAL A 14 -11.35 8.41 4.62
CA VAL A 14 -12.75 8.35 4.16
C VAL A 14 -13.71 8.22 5.34
N GLU A 15 -13.40 7.36 6.31
CA GLU A 15 -14.22 7.17 7.50
C GLU A 15 -14.30 8.43 8.36
N ASP A 16 -13.16 9.08 8.64
CA ASP A 16 -13.12 10.30 9.42
C ASP A 16 -13.88 11.43 8.71
N LEU A 17 -13.72 11.54 7.38
CA LEU A 17 -14.48 12.48 6.53
C LEU A 17 -15.99 12.23 6.68
N TYR A 18 -16.42 10.99 6.47
CA TYR A 18 -17.84 10.65 6.46
C TYR A 18 -18.49 10.77 7.85
N ILE A 19 -17.82 10.32 8.91
CA ILE A 19 -18.32 10.46 10.29
C ILE A 19 -18.43 11.92 10.70
N THR A 20 -17.42 12.74 10.39
CA THR A 20 -17.42 14.18 10.72
C THR A 20 -18.58 14.91 10.05
N HIS A 21 -18.99 14.46 8.87
CA HIS A 21 -20.03 15.05 8.04
C HIS A 21 -21.36 14.28 8.07
N SER A 22 -21.59 13.43 9.08
CA SER A 22 -22.86 12.69 9.28
C SER A 22 -23.33 11.87 8.06
N ILE A 23 -22.37 11.33 7.30
CA ILE A 23 -22.56 10.37 6.22
C ILE A 23 -22.30 8.98 6.83
N LEU A 24 -23.34 8.35 7.36
CA LEU A 24 -23.19 7.18 8.24
C LEU A 24 -23.71 5.89 7.63
N GLN A 25 -24.55 5.97 6.60
CA GLN A 25 -25.16 4.83 5.94
C GLN A 25 -24.86 4.82 4.43
N PRO A 26 -24.87 3.65 3.76
CA PRO A 26 -24.64 3.56 2.31
C PRO A 26 -25.54 4.47 1.47
N GLU A 27 -26.79 4.66 1.89
CA GLU A 27 -27.78 5.50 1.22
C GLU A 27 -27.46 7.00 1.33
N ASP A 28 -26.57 7.40 2.25
CA ASP A 28 -26.10 8.77 2.39
C ASP A 28 -25.08 9.14 1.29
N ILE A 29 -24.46 8.16 0.63
CA ILE A 29 -23.41 8.34 -0.38
C ILE A 29 -24.05 8.74 -1.72
N THR A 30 -24.59 9.96 -1.74
CA THR A 30 -25.27 10.58 -2.88
C THR A 30 -24.63 11.93 -3.19
N ILE A 31 -24.66 12.33 -4.47
CA ILE A 31 -24.13 13.64 -4.88
C ILE A 31 -24.75 14.79 -4.07
N PRO A 32 -26.10 14.89 -3.91
CA PRO A 32 -26.69 16.01 -3.18
C PRO A 32 -26.20 16.10 -1.74
N LYS A 33 -26.24 14.99 -0.99
CA LYS A 33 -25.84 14.97 0.43
C LYS A 33 -24.35 15.26 0.59
N LEU A 34 -23.49 14.61 -0.18
CA LEU A 34 -22.05 14.86 -0.11
C LEU A 34 -21.70 16.30 -0.50
N SER A 35 -22.38 16.87 -1.51
CA SER A 35 -22.14 18.24 -1.95
C SER A 35 -22.54 19.28 -0.90
N GLU A 36 -23.64 19.05 -0.21
CA GLU A 36 -24.13 19.92 0.86
C GLU A 36 -23.22 19.86 2.08
N GLU A 37 -22.91 18.66 2.57
CA GLU A 37 -22.12 18.47 3.79
C GLU A 37 -20.66 18.93 3.63
N LEU A 38 -20.10 18.83 2.41
CA LEU A 38 -18.69 19.17 2.12
C LEU A 38 -18.49 20.57 1.52
N ASP A 39 -19.56 21.36 1.42
CA ASP A 39 -19.57 22.71 0.83
C ASP A 39 -18.96 22.73 -0.59
N VAL A 40 -19.50 21.87 -1.46
CA VAL A 40 -19.10 21.73 -2.86
C VAL A 40 -20.26 22.07 -3.78
N LEU A 41 -20.07 23.05 -4.66
CA LEU A 41 -21.09 23.41 -5.65
C LEU A 41 -21.01 22.50 -6.87
N VAL A 42 -22.12 21.79 -7.15
CA VAL A 42 -22.20 20.84 -8.26
C VAL A 42 -23.00 21.41 -9.42
N ASN A 43 -22.38 21.43 -10.60
CA ASN A 43 -23.02 21.82 -11.86
C ASN A 43 -22.99 20.65 -12.85
N TYR A 44 -23.91 20.67 -13.83
CA TYR A 44 -24.05 19.62 -14.84
C TYR A 44 -23.92 20.22 -16.23
N ALA A 45 -23.02 19.68 -17.06
CA ALA A 45 -22.81 20.15 -18.44
C ALA A 45 -22.39 19.00 -19.36
N PRO A 46 -22.59 19.10 -20.70
CA PRO A 46 -22.20 18.06 -21.65
C PRO A 46 -20.69 18.09 -21.96
N MET A 47 -19.84 17.97 -20.93
CA MET A 47 -18.38 17.95 -21.03
C MET A 47 -17.78 17.04 -19.97
N THR A 48 -16.53 16.63 -20.16
CA THR A 48 -15.80 15.81 -19.20
C THR A 48 -15.85 16.41 -17.81
N SER A 49 -16.17 15.57 -16.82
CA SER A 49 -16.24 15.95 -15.42
C SER A 49 -14.90 16.55 -14.95
N ARG A 50 -14.97 17.54 -14.06
CA ARG A 50 -13.79 18.21 -13.50
C ARG A 50 -14.10 18.98 -12.22
N ALA A 51 -13.12 19.05 -11.33
CA ALA A 51 -13.09 19.93 -10.17
C ALA A 51 -12.26 21.20 -10.40
N TYR A 52 -12.61 22.26 -9.67
CA TYR A 52 -11.73 23.42 -9.47
C TYR A 52 -12.14 24.20 -8.21
N GLU A 53 -11.19 24.94 -7.65
CA GLU A 53 -11.43 25.89 -6.57
C GLU A 53 -11.27 27.32 -7.10
N SER A 54 -12.22 28.20 -6.78
CA SER A 54 -12.15 29.61 -7.16
C SER A 54 -11.13 30.37 -6.31
N SER A 55 -10.75 31.57 -6.73
CA SER A 55 -9.87 32.45 -5.94
C SER A 55 -10.45 32.87 -4.59
N LEU A 56 -11.75 32.65 -4.37
CA LEU A 56 -12.45 32.92 -3.10
C LEU A 56 -12.55 31.67 -2.20
N GLY A 57 -11.93 30.55 -2.59
CA GLY A 57 -11.98 29.29 -1.84
C GLY A 57 -13.25 28.46 -2.07
N VAL A 58 -14.15 28.90 -2.94
CA VAL A 58 -15.37 28.15 -3.27
C VAL A 58 -15.01 26.98 -4.18
N ARG A 59 -15.45 25.77 -3.79
CA ARG A 59 -15.18 24.51 -4.47
C ARG A 59 -16.30 24.19 -5.47
N TYR A 60 -15.92 23.80 -6.68
CA TYR A 60 -16.84 23.45 -7.75
C TYR A 60 -16.52 22.08 -8.32
N ILE A 61 -17.55 21.27 -8.55
CA ILE A 61 -17.48 20.06 -9.37
C ILE A 61 -18.45 20.24 -10.54
N LEU A 62 -17.92 20.10 -11.76
CA LEU A 62 -18.72 20.00 -12.97
C LEU A 62 -18.83 18.53 -13.36
N LEU A 63 -20.04 18.02 -13.53
CA LEU A 63 -20.31 16.64 -13.92
C LEU A 63 -20.83 16.54 -15.35
N ASP A 64 -20.37 15.52 -16.07
CA ASP A 64 -20.85 15.23 -17.42
C ASP A 64 -22.31 14.77 -17.40
N ASN A 65 -23.21 15.62 -17.91
CA ASN A 65 -24.65 15.34 -17.90
C ASN A 65 -25.09 14.28 -18.94
N ARG A 66 -24.16 13.79 -19.77
CA ARG A 66 -24.37 12.70 -20.72
C ARG A 66 -24.14 11.32 -20.10
N ASN A 67 -23.43 11.28 -18.97
CA ASN A 67 -23.13 10.04 -18.25
C ASN A 67 -24.37 9.54 -17.48
N SER A 68 -24.40 8.22 -17.22
CA SER A 68 -25.45 7.64 -16.37
C SER A 68 -25.34 8.20 -14.94
N PRO A 69 -26.44 8.21 -14.14
CA PRO A 69 -26.40 8.68 -12.76
C PRO A 69 -25.34 7.97 -11.90
N MET A 70 -25.13 6.67 -12.14
CA MET A 70 -24.09 5.89 -11.45
C MET A 70 -22.69 6.37 -11.83
N LYS A 71 -22.43 6.60 -13.13
CA LYS A 71 -21.13 7.12 -13.58
C LYS A 71 -20.90 8.55 -13.08
N GLN A 72 -21.93 9.39 -13.05
CA GLN A 72 -21.87 10.73 -12.45
C GLN A 72 -21.51 10.68 -10.96
N ARG A 73 -22.04 9.70 -10.21
CA ARG A 73 -21.68 9.49 -8.81
C ARG A 73 -20.20 9.13 -8.66
N PHE A 74 -19.67 8.25 -9.51
CA PHE A 74 -18.25 7.90 -9.48
C PHE A 74 -17.35 9.05 -9.91
N ASP A 75 -17.73 9.79 -10.95
CA ASP A 75 -17.03 11.02 -11.37
C ASP A 75 -17.02 12.04 -10.24
N PHE A 76 -18.15 12.25 -9.57
CA PHE A 76 -18.21 13.15 -8.42
C PHE A 76 -17.22 12.76 -7.32
N LEU A 77 -17.13 11.48 -6.96
CA LEU A 77 -16.18 11.01 -5.94
C LEU A 77 -14.72 11.15 -6.40
N HIS A 78 -14.44 10.95 -7.70
CA HIS A 78 -13.13 11.15 -8.30
C HIS A 78 -12.71 12.62 -8.20
N GLU A 79 -13.57 13.53 -8.65
CA GLU A 79 -13.35 14.97 -8.59
C GLU A 79 -13.26 15.49 -7.15
N LEU A 80 -14.04 14.92 -6.24
CA LEU A 80 -13.97 15.22 -4.82
C LEU A 80 -12.60 14.83 -4.23
N CYS A 81 -12.00 13.72 -4.66
CA CYS A 81 -10.64 13.35 -4.27
C CYS A 81 -9.65 14.47 -4.65
N HIS A 82 -9.73 14.98 -5.88
CA HIS A 82 -8.85 16.06 -6.33
C HIS A 82 -8.97 17.31 -5.46
N ILE A 83 -10.19 17.67 -5.05
CA ILE A 83 -10.42 18.83 -4.17
C ILE A 83 -9.85 18.60 -2.77
N LEU A 84 -10.05 17.41 -2.20
CA LEU A 84 -9.74 17.15 -0.79
C LEU A 84 -8.28 16.75 -0.54
N ARG A 85 -7.63 16.13 -1.53
CA ARG A 85 -6.36 15.42 -1.32
C ARG A 85 -5.23 15.89 -2.23
N HIS A 86 -5.55 16.56 -3.33
CA HIS A 86 -4.56 16.94 -4.34
C HIS A 86 -4.37 18.46 -4.38
N ALA A 87 -3.17 18.86 -4.76
CA ALA A 87 -2.80 20.25 -4.94
C ALA A 87 -1.98 20.41 -6.23
N GLY A 88 -1.96 21.65 -6.73
CA GLY A 88 -1.25 22.01 -7.95
C GLY A 88 -2.14 21.99 -9.20
N ASN A 89 -1.58 22.47 -10.30
CA ASN A 89 -2.28 22.57 -11.58
C ASN A 89 -1.81 21.45 -12.51
N GLN A 90 -2.67 20.45 -12.73
CA GLN A 90 -2.37 19.29 -13.58
C GLN A 90 -2.00 19.67 -15.03
N THR A 91 -2.36 20.87 -15.53
CA THR A 91 -1.98 21.29 -16.90
C THR A 91 -0.49 21.63 -17.05
N VAL A 92 0.22 21.85 -15.94
CA VAL A 92 1.64 22.22 -15.91
C VAL A 92 2.48 21.29 -15.04
N MET A 93 1.84 20.31 -14.41
CA MET A 93 2.48 19.35 -13.53
C MET A 93 3.23 18.28 -14.34
N PRO A 94 4.39 17.78 -13.89
CA PRO A 94 5.05 16.67 -14.56
C PRO A 94 4.17 15.41 -14.56
N VAL A 95 4.21 14.66 -15.67
CA VAL A 95 3.36 13.48 -15.92
C VAL A 95 3.34 12.46 -14.78
N PRO A 96 4.47 12.10 -14.12
CA PRO A 96 4.44 11.13 -13.03
C PRO A 96 3.57 11.56 -11.84
N PHE A 97 3.56 12.86 -11.51
CA PHE A 97 2.73 13.37 -10.42
C PHE A 97 1.25 13.40 -10.78
N ILE A 98 0.91 13.69 -12.04
CA ILE A 98 -0.48 13.58 -12.53
C ILE A 98 -0.94 12.13 -12.39
N LYS A 99 -0.13 11.18 -12.88
CA LYS A 99 -0.46 9.75 -12.81
C LYS A 99 -0.68 9.29 -11.36
N ALA A 100 0.17 9.70 -10.43
CA ALA A 100 0.01 9.39 -9.01
C ALA A 100 -1.30 9.96 -8.42
N GLN A 101 -1.70 11.17 -8.81
CA GLN A 101 -2.98 11.76 -8.39
C GLN A 101 -4.18 11.00 -8.98
N GLU A 102 -4.13 10.62 -10.25
CA GLU A 102 -5.22 9.84 -10.86
C GLU A 102 -5.36 8.46 -10.20
N GLU A 103 -4.25 7.76 -9.93
CA GLU A 103 -4.26 6.47 -9.24
C GLU A 103 -4.78 6.56 -7.79
N ASP A 104 -4.47 7.64 -7.07
CA ASP A 104 -5.04 7.89 -5.74
C ASP A 104 -6.54 8.19 -5.82
N ALA A 105 -6.98 8.97 -6.82
CA ALA A 105 -8.40 9.25 -7.06
C ALA A 105 -9.20 7.99 -7.42
N GLU A 106 -8.67 7.11 -8.25
CA GLU A 106 -9.29 5.81 -8.57
C GLU A 106 -9.46 4.93 -7.30
N LYS A 107 -8.43 4.87 -6.45
CA LYS A 107 -8.50 4.15 -5.17
C LYS A 107 -9.50 4.80 -4.20
N PHE A 108 -9.52 6.13 -4.16
CA PHE A 108 -10.46 6.89 -3.33
C PHE A 108 -11.90 6.58 -3.72
N VAL A 109 -12.23 6.54 -5.02
CA VAL A 109 -13.58 6.18 -5.48
C VAL A 109 -14.03 4.83 -4.92
N LEU A 110 -13.17 3.82 -4.92
CA LEU A 110 -13.51 2.51 -4.36
C LEU A 110 -13.85 2.58 -2.86
N TYR A 111 -13.02 3.25 -2.07
CA TYR A 111 -13.21 3.35 -0.61
C TYR A 111 -14.34 4.30 -0.21
N ALA A 112 -14.51 5.41 -0.93
CA ALA A 112 -15.58 6.38 -0.71
C ALA A 112 -16.95 5.82 -1.13
N THR A 113 -17.00 4.94 -2.13
CA THR A 113 -18.24 4.27 -2.53
C THR A 113 -18.58 3.10 -1.61
N LEU A 114 -17.57 2.34 -1.16
CA LEU A 114 -17.75 1.15 -0.31
C LEU A 114 -16.89 1.25 0.96
N PRO A 115 -17.22 2.18 1.90
CA PRO A 115 -16.45 2.35 3.12
C PRO A 115 -16.54 1.11 4.00
N PHE A 116 -15.39 0.62 4.45
CA PHE A 116 -15.36 -0.59 5.30
C PHE A 116 -16.16 -0.41 6.58
N PHE A 117 -16.13 0.79 7.18
CA PHE A 117 -16.79 1.04 8.45
C PHE A 117 -18.32 0.94 8.38
N MET A 118 -18.91 1.19 7.22
CA MET A 118 -20.33 0.95 6.95
C MET A 118 -20.57 -0.53 6.64
N LEU A 119 -19.75 -1.12 5.77
CA LEU A 119 -19.93 -2.52 5.36
C LEU A 119 -19.89 -3.48 6.56
N GLN A 120 -18.98 -3.26 7.51
CA GLN A 120 -18.84 -4.11 8.70
C GLN A 120 -20.05 -4.11 9.64
N THR A 121 -20.98 -3.15 9.52
CA THR A 121 -22.18 -3.11 10.37
C THR A 121 -23.30 -4.03 9.88
N TYR A 122 -23.17 -4.58 8.68
CA TYR A 122 -24.15 -5.49 8.10
C TYR A 122 -23.69 -6.94 8.19
N SER A 123 -24.63 -7.84 8.48
CA SER A 123 -24.40 -9.28 8.42
C SER A 123 -24.50 -9.74 6.96
N LEU A 124 -23.37 -10.11 6.36
CA LEU A 124 -23.36 -10.71 5.03
C LEU A 124 -23.51 -12.23 5.12
N SER A 125 -23.93 -12.85 4.02
CA SER A 125 -23.96 -14.31 3.87
C SER A 125 -22.55 -14.90 3.90
N ASP A 126 -22.42 -16.12 4.43
CA ASP A 126 -21.18 -16.91 4.30
C ASP A 126 -20.98 -17.40 2.85
N GLU A 127 -22.06 -17.45 2.05
CA GLU A 127 -21.96 -17.76 0.63
C GLU A 127 -21.47 -16.54 -0.17
N TYR A 128 -20.27 -16.66 -0.73
CA TYR A 128 -19.57 -15.59 -1.45
C TYR A 128 -20.42 -14.87 -2.51
N SER A 129 -21.10 -15.62 -3.38
CA SER A 129 -21.96 -15.08 -4.45
C SER A 129 -23.07 -14.20 -3.89
N ILE A 130 -23.72 -14.65 -2.81
CA ILE A 130 -24.79 -13.92 -2.13
C ILE A 130 -24.22 -12.69 -1.43
N ALA A 131 -23.07 -12.81 -0.76
CA ALA A 131 -22.42 -11.67 -0.10
C ALA A 131 -22.06 -10.55 -1.09
N VAL A 132 -21.49 -10.89 -2.25
CA VAL A 132 -21.19 -9.92 -3.30
C VAL A 132 -22.45 -9.24 -3.82
N GLN A 133 -23.54 -10.01 -4.03
CA GLN A 133 -24.82 -9.46 -4.45
C GLN A 133 -25.39 -8.51 -3.38
N GLN A 134 -25.34 -8.90 -2.10
CA GLN A 134 -25.78 -8.06 -0.98
C GLN A 134 -25.00 -6.74 -0.93
N ILE A 135 -23.67 -6.77 -1.10
CA ILE A 135 -22.85 -5.56 -1.13
C ILE A 135 -23.21 -4.67 -2.33
N SER A 136 -23.40 -5.28 -3.51
CA SER A 136 -23.79 -4.57 -4.73
C SER A 136 -25.14 -3.85 -4.56
N GLU A 137 -26.13 -4.53 -4.00
CA GLU A 137 -27.46 -3.98 -3.73
C GLU A 137 -27.42 -2.89 -2.66
N LEU A 138 -26.72 -3.14 -1.54
CA LEU A 138 -26.62 -2.23 -0.40
C LEU A 138 -26.00 -0.88 -0.77
N PHE A 139 -24.93 -0.88 -1.56
CA PHE A 139 -24.23 0.35 -1.96
C PHE A 139 -24.68 0.89 -3.33
N GLY A 140 -25.58 0.17 -4.02
CA GLY A 140 -26.05 0.53 -5.35
C GLY A 140 -24.92 0.60 -6.40
N VAL A 141 -24.02 -0.38 -6.38
CA VAL A 141 -22.83 -0.45 -7.26
C VAL A 141 -22.88 -1.66 -8.19
N PRO A 142 -22.13 -1.68 -9.30
CA PRO A 142 -21.99 -2.88 -10.12
C PRO A 142 -21.42 -4.06 -9.32
N ILE A 143 -21.88 -5.27 -9.65
CA ILE A 143 -21.42 -6.52 -9.03
C ILE A 143 -19.88 -6.63 -9.07
N ASP A 144 -19.25 -6.25 -10.19
CA ASP A 144 -17.79 -6.33 -10.33
C ASP A 144 -17.06 -5.42 -9.32
N MET A 145 -17.59 -4.24 -9.03
CA MET A 145 -16.99 -3.32 -8.04
C MET A 145 -17.17 -3.84 -6.62
N ALA A 146 -18.36 -4.37 -6.31
CA ALA A 146 -18.63 -5.04 -5.04
C ALA A 146 -17.69 -6.23 -4.85
N LYS A 147 -17.47 -7.03 -5.90
CA LYS A 147 -16.54 -8.15 -5.92
C LYS A 147 -15.12 -7.71 -5.62
N ILE A 148 -14.59 -6.72 -6.35
CA ILE A 148 -13.24 -6.16 -6.14
C ILE A 148 -13.06 -5.74 -4.68
N ARG A 149 -14.05 -5.03 -4.12
CA ARG A 149 -13.96 -4.56 -2.74
C ARG A 149 -14.03 -5.70 -1.73
N PHE A 150 -14.92 -6.67 -1.95
CA PHE A 150 -15.09 -7.79 -1.04
C PHE A 150 -13.87 -8.71 -1.02
N ASP A 151 -13.30 -9.02 -2.20
CA ASP A 151 -12.06 -9.80 -2.34
C ASP A 151 -10.91 -9.12 -1.59
N GLN A 152 -10.80 -7.79 -1.69
CA GLN A 152 -9.79 -7.03 -0.96
C GLN A 152 -10.01 -7.07 0.55
N ILE A 153 -11.27 -7.02 1.02
CA ILE A 153 -11.59 -7.12 2.45
C ILE A 153 -11.25 -8.51 2.99
N LEU A 154 -11.70 -9.57 2.31
CA LEU A 154 -11.39 -10.95 2.69
C LEU A 154 -9.89 -11.21 2.71
N ARG A 155 -9.14 -10.69 1.73
CA ARG A 155 -7.68 -10.81 1.69
C ARG A 155 -7.02 -10.16 2.91
N ARG A 156 -7.40 -8.93 3.25
CA ARG A 156 -6.82 -8.20 4.39
C ARG A 156 -7.25 -8.76 5.74
N GLU A 157 -8.46 -9.31 5.84
CA GLU A 157 -8.88 -10.08 7.00
C GLU A 157 -7.98 -11.31 7.19
N TYR A 158 -7.77 -12.07 6.11
CA TYR A 158 -6.89 -13.24 6.12
C TYR A 158 -5.43 -12.86 6.44
N GLU A 159 -4.90 -11.78 5.86
CA GLU A 159 -3.56 -11.26 6.19
C GLU A 159 -3.44 -10.88 7.68
N GLY A 160 -4.46 -10.22 8.23
CA GLY A 160 -4.49 -9.88 9.65
C GLY A 160 -4.62 -11.09 10.58
N GLU A 161 -5.32 -12.14 10.14
CA GLU A 161 -5.45 -13.41 10.86
C GLU A 161 -4.13 -14.16 10.89
N MET A 162 -3.42 -14.18 9.75
CA MET A 162 -2.10 -14.80 9.62
C MET A 162 -1.00 -14.02 10.35
N TRP A 163 -1.17 -12.70 10.54
CA TRP A 163 -0.19 -11.82 11.21
C TRP A 163 -0.81 -10.97 12.34
N PRO A 164 -1.23 -11.58 13.47
CA PRO A 164 -1.79 -10.84 14.59
C PRO A 164 -0.73 -9.88 15.17
N LYS A 165 -1.06 -8.58 15.24
CA LYS A 165 -0.25 -7.58 15.95
C LYS A 165 0.01 -8.07 17.38
N LYS A 166 1.25 -8.44 17.72
CA LYS A 166 1.66 -9.09 18.99
C LYS A 166 0.91 -8.54 20.24
N ARG A 167 -0.02 -9.33 20.79
CA ARG A 167 -0.07 -9.60 22.25
C ARG A 167 0.69 -10.91 22.51
N LYS A 168 1.36 -10.97 23.65
CA LYS A 168 2.34 -12.00 24.03
C LYS A 168 1.78 -13.43 23.97
N GLU A 169 2.69 -14.35 23.60
CA GLU A 169 2.73 -15.81 23.84
C GLU A 169 2.18 -16.79 22.75
N HIS A 170 3.09 -17.68 22.32
CA HIS A 170 2.95 -18.93 21.51
C HIS A 170 2.10 -20.00 22.24
N PRO A 171 1.58 -21.13 21.63
CA PRO A 171 2.29 -22.03 20.68
C PRO A 171 1.48 -22.90 19.63
N TYR A 172 2.16 -23.39 18.55
CA TYR A 172 1.91 -24.55 17.62
C TYR A 172 0.55 -24.72 16.87
N ALA A 173 0.37 -25.27 15.65
CA ALA A 173 1.16 -25.78 14.51
C ALA A 173 0.21 -26.24 13.33
N PHE A 174 0.79 -26.57 12.16
CA PHE A 174 0.28 -27.23 10.91
C PHE A 174 -0.50 -26.34 9.90
N TYR A 175 -0.26 -26.34 8.57
CA TYR A 175 0.11 -27.38 7.59
C TYR A 175 1.08 -26.92 6.47
N GLN A 176 1.75 -27.90 5.84
CA GLN A 176 2.71 -27.82 4.72
C GLN A 176 2.06 -27.65 3.34
N ALA A 177 2.63 -26.77 2.50
CA ALA A 177 2.98 -27.03 1.10
C ALA A 177 3.90 -25.91 0.58
N ASP A 178 4.86 -26.28 -0.28
CA ASP A 178 5.85 -25.46 -1.02
C ASP A 178 7.15 -25.02 -0.28
N GLU A 179 7.90 -26.03 0.20
CA GLU A 179 9.26 -25.92 0.80
C GLU A 179 10.44 -26.04 -0.21
N GLU A 180 10.15 -26.00 -1.51
CA GLU A 180 11.09 -26.20 -2.64
C GLU A 180 12.50 -25.57 -2.61
N TRP A 181 12.58 -24.24 -2.49
CA TRP A 181 13.68 -23.51 -3.14
C TRP A 181 14.65 -22.77 -2.21
N CYS A 182 14.31 -22.57 -0.93
CA CYS A 182 15.00 -21.55 -0.13
C CYS A 182 15.77 -22.06 1.09
N GLN A 183 15.64 -23.33 1.48
CA GLN A 183 16.36 -23.87 2.64
C GLN A 183 17.63 -24.67 2.30
N ALA A 184 18.00 -24.80 1.02
CA ALA A 184 19.11 -25.67 0.58
C ALA A 184 20.20 -25.00 -0.29
N SER A 185 20.19 -23.67 -0.46
CA SER A 185 21.25 -22.98 -1.22
C SER A 185 22.49 -22.75 -0.34
N ASP A 186 23.64 -23.32 -0.74
CA ASP A 186 24.96 -23.10 -0.14
C ASP A 186 25.62 -21.77 -0.55
N GLN A 187 24.86 -20.87 -1.21
CA GLN A 187 25.37 -19.57 -1.68
C GLN A 187 24.51 -18.40 -1.19
N PRO A 188 25.13 -17.22 -0.96
CA PRO A 188 24.40 -16.00 -0.65
C PRO A 188 23.48 -15.59 -1.80
N ALA A 189 22.30 -15.09 -1.46
CA ALA A 189 21.34 -14.57 -2.42
C ALA A 189 20.75 -13.24 -1.93
N VAL A 190 20.38 -12.38 -2.88
CA VAL A 190 19.65 -11.15 -2.61
C VAL A 190 18.38 -11.15 -3.43
N PHE A 191 17.26 -10.92 -2.75
CA PHE A 191 15.97 -10.78 -3.38
C PHE A 191 15.42 -9.38 -3.17
N ALA A 192 14.61 -8.92 -4.12
CA ALA A 192 13.85 -7.70 -4.02
C ALA A 192 12.42 -8.02 -3.63
N TYR A 193 11.90 -7.32 -2.64
CA TYR A 193 10.49 -7.33 -2.32
C TYR A 193 9.89 -5.99 -2.71
N TYR A 194 8.89 -6.04 -3.58
CA TYR A 194 8.06 -4.90 -3.95
C TYR A 194 6.76 -5.02 -3.16
N ASP A 195 6.49 -4.04 -2.31
CA ASP A 195 5.19 -3.95 -1.67
C ASP A 195 4.18 -3.52 -2.76
N PRO A 196 3.16 -4.34 -3.07
CA PRO A 196 2.14 -4.03 -4.09
C PRO A 196 1.32 -2.76 -3.79
N HIS A 197 1.51 -2.18 -2.61
CA HIS A 197 0.87 -0.96 -2.15
C HIS A 197 1.84 0.21 -1.96
N SER A 198 3.13 -0.01 -2.24
CA SER A 198 4.13 1.05 -2.26
C SER A 198 3.99 1.95 -3.49
N THR A 199 4.41 3.19 -3.32
CA THR A 199 4.52 4.19 -4.38
C THR A 199 5.97 4.36 -4.85
N LEU A 200 6.89 3.53 -4.38
CA LEU A 200 8.29 3.57 -4.81
C LEU A 200 8.42 2.94 -6.19
N ASP A 201 9.24 3.55 -7.06
CA ASP A 201 9.55 3.01 -8.39
C ASP A 201 10.49 1.77 -8.32
N GLY A 202 11.00 1.44 -7.13
CA GLY A 202 11.91 0.34 -6.84
C GLY A 202 11.43 -0.53 -5.67
N PRO A 203 12.20 -1.58 -5.30
CA PRO A 203 11.77 -2.48 -4.24
C PRO A 203 11.78 -1.80 -2.89
N ASP A 204 10.78 -2.07 -2.07
CA ASP A 204 10.68 -1.56 -0.70
C ASP A 204 11.74 -2.14 0.22
N GLN A 205 12.11 -3.40 -0.02
CA GLN A 205 13.04 -4.14 0.81
C GLN A 205 13.96 -5.02 -0.02
N LEU A 206 15.19 -5.17 0.45
CA LEU A 206 16.10 -6.22 0.00
C LEU A 206 16.20 -7.30 1.06
N ILE A 207 16.09 -8.55 0.62
CA ILE A 207 16.21 -9.75 1.45
C ILE A 207 17.55 -10.39 1.16
N VAL A 208 18.45 -10.34 2.14
CA VAL A 208 19.79 -10.87 2.03
C VAL A 208 19.83 -12.21 2.77
N CYS A 209 19.97 -13.30 2.01
CA CYS A 209 20.12 -14.64 2.53
C CYS A 209 21.59 -15.03 2.46
N LEU A 210 22.22 -15.34 3.59
CA LEU A 210 23.65 -15.64 3.66
C LEU A 210 23.88 -17.10 4.04
N ASP A 211 24.85 -17.74 3.38
CA ASP A 211 25.30 -19.06 3.80
C ASP A 211 26.11 -18.99 5.11
N GLN A 212 26.30 -20.15 5.74
CA GLN A 212 27.01 -20.23 7.02
C GLN A 212 28.49 -19.87 6.92
N HIS A 213 29.14 -20.18 5.80
CA HIS A 213 30.54 -19.84 5.56
C HIS A 213 30.71 -18.32 5.50
N THR A 214 29.90 -17.62 4.70
CA THR A 214 29.91 -16.16 4.57
C THR A 214 29.71 -15.48 5.93
N LEU A 215 28.72 -15.91 6.72
CA LEU A 215 28.49 -15.39 8.08
C LEU A 215 29.65 -15.65 9.05
N SER A 216 30.31 -16.80 8.91
CA SER A 216 31.43 -17.17 9.80
C SER A 216 32.65 -16.28 9.62
N THR A 217 32.82 -15.66 8.45
CA THR A 217 33.93 -14.71 8.21
C THR A 217 33.85 -13.50 9.14
N ARG A 218 32.64 -13.09 9.54
CA ARG A 218 32.35 -11.85 10.30
C ARG A 218 32.97 -10.59 9.68
N THR A 219 33.23 -10.63 8.37
CA THR A 219 33.73 -9.49 7.61
C THR A 219 32.59 -8.71 6.98
N GLU A 220 32.90 -7.67 6.23
CA GLU A 220 31.89 -7.00 5.40
C GLU A 220 31.58 -7.83 4.16
N TRP A 221 30.29 -7.96 3.83
CA TRP A 221 29.84 -8.66 2.64
C TRP A 221 29.31 -7.66 1.62
N ARG A 222 29.87 -7.69 0.41
CA ARG A 222 29.43 -6.81 -0.68
C ARG A 222 28.09 -7.27 -1.20
N ILE A 223 27.11 -6.36 -1.19
CA ILE A 223 25.79 -6.61 -1.76
C ILE A 223 25.92 -6.47 -3.29
N PRO A 224 25.64 -7.52 -4.07
CA PRO A 224 25.69 -7.45 -5.53
C PRO A 224 24.46 -6.66 -6.02
N LEU A 225 24.66 -5.36 -6.26
CA LEU A 225 23.65 -4.49 -6.85
C LEU A 225 23.63 -4.74 -8.37
N GLU A 226 22.93 -5.77 -8.81
CA GLU A 226 22.72 -6.06 -10.23
C GLU A 226 21.58 -5.18 -10.80
N GLU A 227 21.48 -5.08 -12.14
CA GLU A 227 20.45 -4.24 -12.79
C GLU A 227 19.00 -4.70 -12.47
N ARG A 228 18.80 -5.97 -12.08
CA ARG A 228 17.52 -6.48 -11.56
C ARG A 228 17.72 -7.59 -10.54
N PHE A 229 17.29 -7.35 -9.30
CA PHE A 229 17.16 -8.39 -8.28
C PHE A 229 16.02 -9.35 -8.63
N HIS A 230 16.17 -10.62 -8.25
CA HIS A 230 15.08 -11.59 -8.31
C HIS A 230 13.99 -11.17 -7.33
N GLU A 231 12.77 -11.00 -7.84
CA GLU A 231 11.62 -10.70 -7.00
C GLU A 231 11.29 -11.91 -6.13
N ILE A 232 11.10 -11.67 -4.84
CA ILE A 232 10.63 -12.70 -3.91
C ILE A 232 9.15 -12.49 -3.66
N GLU A 233 8.36 -13.53 -3.96
CA GLU A 233 6.95 -13.54 -3.66
C GLU A 233 6.73 -13.51 -2.14
N LEU A 234 5.65 -12.84 -1.72
CA LEU A 234 5.29 -12.69 -0.30
C LEU A 234 5.22 -14.03 0.44
N ASP A 235 4.78 -15.09 -0.26
CA ASP A 235 4.65 -16.42 0.31
C ASP A 235 6.01 -17.09 0.54
N ALA A 236 6.97 -16.86 -0.35
CA ALA A 236 8.34 -17.32 -0.16
C ALA A 236 9.01 -16.59 1.03
N LEU A 237 8.77 -15.28 1.20
CA LEU A 237 9.25 -14.45 2.31
C LEU A 237 8.85 -14.96 3.70
N ARG A 238 7.63 -15.51 3.82
CA ARG A 238 7.09 -16.04 5.09
C ARG A 238 7.85 -17.27 5.59
N ASN A 239 8.51 -17.98 4.69
CA ASN A 239 9.35 -19.13 5.02
C ASN A 239 10.76 -18.72 5.49
N PHE A 240 11.10 -17.44 5.42
CA PHE A 240 12.36 -16.94 5.93
C PHE A 240 12.21 -16.47 7.38
N GLU A 241 13.05 -17.04 8.24
CA GLU A 241 13.33 -16.44 9.53
C GLU A 241 14.16 -15.15 9.33
N LEU A 242 13.48 -14.03 9.11
CA LEU A 242 14.09 -12.73 8.83
C LEU A 242 14.52 -11.99 10.11
N ALA A 243 15.65 -11.29 10.04
CA ALA A 243 16.09 -10.32 11.04
C ALA A 243 16.27 -8.94 10.41
N PRO A 244 15.85 -7.85 11.07
CA PRO A 244 16.05 -6.52 10.51
C PRO A 244 17.53 -6.12 10.59
N ALA A 245 18.10 -5.68 9.47
CA ALA A 245 19.33 -4.91 9.45
C ALA A 245 18.99 -3.43 9.65
N ALA A 246 19.69 -2.79 10.57
CA ALA A 246 19.59 -1.36 10.81
C ALA A 246 20.51 -0.61 9.84
N ARG A 247 20.25 0.70 9.65
CA ARG A 247 21.12 1.58 8.85
C ARG A 247 22.61 1.50 9.23
N GLY A 248 22.92 1.34 10.51
CA GLY A 248 24.30 1.21 11.01
C GLY A 248 25.01 -0.10 10.63
N ASP A 249 24.26 -1.11 10.18
CA ASP A 249 24.82 -2.37 9.69
C ASP A 249 25.25 -2.26 8.21
N LEU A 250 25.00 -1.13 7.56
CA LEU A 250 25.25 -0.89 6.14
C LEU A 250 26.31 0.19 5.95
N ILE A 251 27.25 -0.04 5.03
CA ILE A 251 28.24 0.94 4.60
C ILE A 251 28.19 1.05 3.09
N CYS A 252 28.13 2.26 2.57
CA CYS A 252 28.35 2.54 1.15
C CYS A 252 29.59 3.40 0.99
N PHE A 253 30.43 3.03 0.03
CA PHE A 253 31.59 3.80 -0.37
C PHE A 253 31.79 3.66 -1.88
N ASP A 254 31.90 4.77 -2.59
CA ASP A 254 32.06 4.82 -4.05
C ASP A 254 30.96 4.03 -4.79
N GLY A 255 29.72 4.18 -4.34
CA GLY A 255 28.57 3.45 -4.89
C GLY A 255 28.54 1.95 -4.57
N GLN A 256 29.48 1.42 -3.80
CA GLN A 256 29.51 0.01 -3.39
C GLN A 256 28.88 -0.18 -2.01
N LEU A 257 27.71 -0.84 -1.95
CA LEU A 257 27.01 -1.16 -0.70
C LEU A 257 27.53 -2.46 -0.07
N THR A 258 27.79 -2.44 1.23
CA THR A 258 28.31 -3.58 2.02
C THR A 258 27.53 -3.76 3.32
N LEU A 259 27.40 -5.00 3.77
CA LEU A 259 26.73 -5.42 4.99
C LEU A 259 27.74 -5.84 6.05
N GLN A 260 27.68 -5.24 7.25
CA GLN A 260 28.62 -5.47 8.35
C GLN A 260 28.24 -6.72 9.16
N LEU A 261 28.71 -7.89 8.74
CA LEU A 261 28.28 -9.17 9.32
C LEU A 261 28.66 -9.32 10.81
N HIS A 262 29.75 -8.71 11.26
CA HIS A 262 30.14 -8.76 12.68
C HIS A 262 29.05 -8.17 13.60
N GLN A 263 28.39 -7.09 13.18
CA GLN A 263 27.33 -6.44 13.97
C GLN A 263 26.07 -7.30 14.01
N LEU A 264 25.70 -7.88 12.86
CA LEU A 264 24.54 -8.76 12.75
C LEU A 264 24.72 -10.04 13.56
N VAL A 265 25.89 -10.68 13.48
CA VAL A 265 26.21 -11.89 14.26
C VAL A 265 26.27 -11.58 15.75
N HIS A 266 26.79 -10.41 16.15
CA HIS A 266 26.76 -10.00 17.55
C HIS A 266 25.32 -9.80 18.06
N ARG A 267 24.43 -9.23 17.23
CA ARG A 267 23.04 -8.93 17.61
C ARG A 267 22.12 -10.15 17.61
N TYR A 268 22.24 -11.01 16.60
CA TYR A 268 21.29 -12.10 16.34
C TYR A 268 21.89 -13.50 16.52
N GLY A 269 23.19 -13.60 16.78
CA GLY A 269 23.90 -14.87 16.81
C GLY A 269 24.21 -15.42 15.41
N SER A 270 25.02 -16.47 15.36
CA SER A 270 25.47 -17.09 14.09
C SER A 270 24.45 -18.03 13.45
N SER A 271 23.32 -18.29 14.11
CA SER A 271 22.22 -19.11 13.57
C SER A 271 21.31 -18.34 12.62
N LYS A 272 21.26 -17.00 12.72
CA LYS A 272 20.41 -16.15 11.89
C LYS A 272 21.09 -15.85 10.55
N ARG A 273 20.39 -16.16 9.46
CA ARG A 273 20.99 -16.13 8.10
C ARG A 273 20.33 -15.18 7.12
N ASN A 274 19.11 -14.75 7.41
CA ASN A 274 18.30 -13.99 6.49
C ASN A 274 18.03 -12.61 7.09
N PHE A 275 18.35 -11.56 6.33
CA PHE A 275 18.31 -10.19 6.81
C PHE A 275 17.47 -9.32 5.87
N VAL A 276 16.67 -8.44 6.46
CA VAL A 276 15.84 -7.47 5.72
C VAL A 276 16.50 -6.12 5.81
N LEU A 277 16.72 -5.52 4.65
CA LEU A 277 17.23 -4.17 4.50
C LEU A 277 16.11 -3.31 3.92
N GLN A 278 15.84 -2.16 4.54
CA GLN A 278 14.81 -1.23 4.06
C GLN A 278 15.39 -0.35 2.96
N MET A 279 14.71 -0.22 1.82
CA MET A 279 15.22 0.56 0.69
C MET A 279 15.38 2.04 1.04
N ARG A 280 14.47 2.61 1.83
CA ARG A 280 14.59 3.98 2.36
C ARG A 280 15.91 4.22 3.11
N ASP A 281 16.45 3.21 3.80
CA ASP A 281 17.69 3.35 4.57
C ASP A 281 18.90 3.25 3.62
N ILE A 282 18.79 2.41 2.58
CA ILE A 282 19.79 2.24 1.53
C ILE A 282 19.90 3.52 0.67
N GLU A 283 18.78 4.11 0.25
CA GLU A 283 18.74 5.36 -0.52
C GLU A 283 19.42 6.52 0.23
N GLN A 284 19.09 6.69 1.52
CA GLN A 284 19.74 7.71 2.37
C GLN A 284 21.25 7.50 2.51
N ILE A 285 21.72 6.24 2.48
CA ILE A 285 23.14 5.92 2.53
C ILE A 285 23.81 6.30 1.19
N PHE A 286 23.19 6.03 0.05
CA PHE A 286 23.71 6.44 -1.26
C PHE A 286 23.76 7.95 -1.44
N GLU A 287 22.74 8.68 -1.00
CA GLU A 287 22.75 10.14 -1.01
C GLU A 287 23.91 10.71 -0.18
N ALA A 288 24.16 10.13 1.00
CA ALA A 288 25.26 10.52 1.86
C ALA A 288 26.64 10.24 1.22
N ASP A 289 26.81 9.08 0.56
CA ASP A 289 28.04 8.72 -0.15
C ASP A 289 28.33 9.68 -1.32
N GLN A 290 27.33 9.94 -2.17
CA GLN A 290 27.47 10.90 -3.29
C GLN A 290 27.80 12.32 -2.81
N SER A 291 27.23 12.76 -1.68
CA SER A 291 27.53 14.06 -1.09
C SER A 291 28.97 14.15 -0.56
N THR A 292 29.53 13.01 -0.12
CA THR A 292 30.89 12.91 0.39
C THR A 292 31.89 12.93 -0.77
N VAL A 293 31.66 12.15 -1.83
CA VAL A 293 32.50 12.16 -3.04
C VAL A 293 32.55 13.55 -3.69
N ARG A 294 31.43 14.27 -3.75
CA ARG A 294 31.38 15.67 -4.28
C ARG A 294 32.15 16.70 -3.43
N ARG A 295 32.50 16.40 -2.17
CA ARG A 295 33.30 17.28 -1.31
C ARG A 295 34.81 17.05 -1.47
N PHE A 296 35.21 15.94 -2.07
CA PHE A 296 36.62 15.58 -2.29
C PHE A 296 37.07 15.75 -3.76
N LEU A 297 36.16 16.14 -4.65
CA LEU A 297 36.42 16.63 -6.01
C LEU A 297 36.34 18.16 -6.05
#